data_AF-A0A225X0Q8-F1
#
_entry.id   AF-A0A225X0Q8-F1
#
_cell.length_a   1.000
_cell.length_b   1.000
_cell.length_c   1.000
_cell.angle_alpha   90.00
_cell.angle_beta   90.00
_cell.angle_gamma   90.00
#
_symmetry.space_group_name_H-M   'P 1'
#
loop_
_entity.id
_entity.type
_entity.pdbx_description
1 polymer ?
#
loop_
_entity_poly.entity_id
_entity_poly.type
_entity_poly.pdbx_seq_one_letter_code
_entity_poly.pdbx_strand_id
1 'polypeptide(L)' 'MEYAMPLVDDLLTDMEAYLWFSRLMQQISAFVCTLGHFEWRRMPFGLKNASMIHQRMMDNALLGFVQPKG' A
#
# COMPACT_ATOMS: atom_id res chain seq x y z
N MET A 1 20.28 -5.14 -20.19
CA MET A 1 19.78 -4.99 -18.81
C MET A 1 18.59 -5.93 -18.71
N GLU A 2 18.81 -7.15 -18.23
CA GLU A 2 17.76 -8.16 -18.09
C GLU A 2 16.70 -7.64 -17.12
N TYR A 3 15.47 -7.56 -17.60
CA TYR A 3 14.33 -7.11 -16.82
C TYR A 3 13.75 -8.32 -16.12
N ALA A 4 14.12 -8.54 -14.85
CA ALA A 4 13.47 -9.54 -14.03
C ALA A 4 12.06 -9.04 -13.71
N MET A 5 11.06 -9.51 -14.48
CA MET A 5 9.67 -9.32 -14.09
C MET A 5 9.46 -9.98 -12.73
N PRO A 6 8.91 -9.28 -11.72
CA PRO A 6 8.49 -9.93 -10.49
C PRO A 6 7.43 -10.98 -10.85
N LEU A 7 7.51 -12.17 -10.24
CA LEU A 7 6.53 -13.21 -10.48
C LEU A 7 5.14 -12.69 -10.05
N VAL A 8 4.08 -13.17 -10.69
CA VAL A 8 2.70 -12.84 -10.29
C VAL A 8 2.47 -13.13 -8.80
N ASP A 9 3.15 -14.16 -8.28
CA ASP A 9 3.17 -14.52 -6.87
C ASP A 9 3.86 -13.47 -5.99
N ASP A 10 4.94 -12.83 -6.46
CA ASP A 10 5.62 -11.75 -5.73
C ASP A 10 4.70 -10.51 -5.65
N LEU A 11 3.99 -10.20 -6.73
CA LEU A 11 3.03 -9.10 -6.78
C LEU A 11 1.82 -9.35 -5.87
N LEU A 12 1.28 -10.57 -5.88
CA LEU A 12 0.19 -11.00 -4.99
C LEU A 12 0.62 -10.97 -3.53
N THR A 13 1.84 -11.46 -3.23
CA THR A 13 2.42 -11.43 -1.89
C THR A 13 2.59 -10.00 -1.40
N ASP A 14 3.07 -9.08 -2.25
CA ASP A 14 3.17 -7.66 -1.90
C ASP A 14 1.78 -7.04 -1.65
N MET A 15 0.77 -7.34 -2.48
CA MET A 15 -0.59 -6.83 -2.32
C MET A 15 -1.28 -7.35 -1.06
N GLU A 16 -1.18 -8.64 -0.75
CA GLU A 16 -1.61 -9.19 0.54
C GLU A 16 -0.83 -8.56 1.70
N ALA A 17 0.47 -8.30 1.49
CA ALA A 17 1.30 -7.63 2.46
C ALA A 17 0.76 -6.21 2.79
N TYR A 18 0.31 -5.48 1.76
CA TYR A 18 -0.29 -4.17 1.95
C TYR A 18 -1.65 -4.22 2.61
N LEU A 19 -2.48 -5.22 2.31
CA LEU A 19 -3.81 -5.34 2.92
C LEU A 19 -3.71 -5.58 4.43
N TRP A 20 -2.81 -6.45 4.88
CA TRP A 20 -2.60 -6.62 6.32
C TRP A 20 -2.01 -5.35 6.95
N PHE A 21 -1.05 -4.70 6.28
CA PHE A 21 -0.40 -3.51 6.82
C PHE A 21 -1.40 -2.35 6.92
N SER A 22 -2.23 -2.15 5.90
CA SER A 22 -3.32 -1.19 5.93
C SER A 22 -4.24 -1.46 7.11
N ARG A 23 -4.68 -2.71 7.31
CA ARG A 23 -5.58 -3.05 8.40
C ARG A 23 -4.96 -2.83 9.78
N LEU A 24 -3.68 -3.16 9.94
CA LEU A 24 -2.93 -2.87 11.17
C LEU A 24 -2.86 -1.36 11.44
N MET A 25 -2.58 -0.56 10.40
CA MET A 25 -2.50 0.90 10.52
C MET A 25 -3.86 1.52 10.84
N GLN A 26 -4.97 0.99 10.32
CA GLN A 26 -6.32 1.45 10.67
C GLN A 26 -6.61 1.28 12.16
N GLN A 27 -6.25 0.12 12.72
CA GLN A 27 -6.45 -0.16 14.15
C GLN A 27 -5.57 0.72 15.05
N ILE A 28 -4.32 0.97 14.66
CA ILE A 28 -3.37 1.76 15.46
C ILE A 28 -3.66 3.26 15.38
N SER A 29 -4.24 3.73 14.27
CA SER A 29 -4.50 5.15 14.01
C SER A 29 -5.89 5.62 14.42
N ALA A 30 -6.65 4.80 15.15
CA ALA A 30 -7.93 5.20 15.72
C ALA A 30 -7.73 6.39 16.68
N PHE A 31 -8.58 7.40 16.57
CA PHE A 31 -8.53 8.60 17.39
C PHE A 31 -9.89 8.92 18.00
N VAL A 32 -9.84 9.64 19.12
CA VAL A 32 -11.03 10.04 19.87
C VAL A 32 -11.25 11.53 19.66
N CYS A 33 -12.47 11.89 19.27
CA CYS A 33 -12.94 13.26 19.18
C CYS A 33 -14.15 13.46 20.10
N THR A 34 -14.56 14.70 20.32
CA THR A 34 -15.76 15.03 21.12
C THR A 34 -17.04 14.37 20.57
N LEU A 35 -17.05 14.01 19.28
CA LEU A 35 -18.15 13.32 18.61
C LEU A 35 -18.09 11.79 18.73
N GLY A 36 -16.97 11.21 19.17
CA GLY A 36 -16.81 9.76 19.32
C GLY A 36 -15.46 9.21 18.85
N HIS A 37 -15.40 7.88 18.70
CA HIS A 37 -14.23 7.16 18.20
C HIS A 37 -14.28 7.04 16.68
N PHE A 38 -13.19 7.40 16.01
CA PHE A 38 -13.06 7.30 14.57
C PHE A 38 -11.79 6.54 14.20
N GLU A 39 -11.90 5.68 13.20
CA GLU A 39 -10.77 5.02 12.56
C GLU A 39 -10.63 5.55 11.13
N TRP A 40 -9.40 5.53 10.63
CA TRP A 40 -9.15 5.87 9.24
C TRP A 40 -9.51 4.69 8.35
N ARG A 41 -10.28 4.90 7.27
CA ARG A 41 -10.54 3.84 6.28
C ARG A 41 -9.40 3.64 5.27
N ARG A 42 -8.48 4.59 5.17
CA ARG A 42 -7.29 4.54 4.32
C ARG A 42 -6.09 4.99 5.14
N MET A 43 -4.87 4.67 4.67
CA MET A 43 -3.66 5.07 5.37
C MET A 43 -3.66 6.58 5.69
N PRO A 44 -3.63 6.97 6.98
CA PRO A 44 -3.68 8.38 7.35
C PRO A 44 -2.37 9.10 7.10
N PHE A 45 -2.46 10.42 7.01
CA PHE A 45 -1.30 11.30 6.94
C PHE A 45 -0.55 11.36 8.29
N GLY A 46 0.76 11.59 8.23
CA GLY A 46 1.62 11.71 9.43
C GLY A 46 2.29 10.41 9.88
N LEU A 47 1.99 9.26 9.26
CA LEU A 47 2.77 8.04 9.45
C LEU A 47 4.11 8.13 8.72
N LYS A 48 5.20 7.81 9.42
CA LYS A 48 6.58 7.87 8.89
C LYS A 48 6.78 7.09 7.58
N ASN A 49 6.02 6.01 7.39
CA ASN A 49 6.16 5.11 6.23
C ASN A 49 5.05 5.31 5.17
N ALA A 50 4.14 6.28 5.35
CA ALA A 50 2.99 6.44 4.47
C ALA A 50 3.37 6.77 3.02
N SER A 51 4.41 7.58 2.82
CA SER A 51 4.90 7.95 1.49
C SER A 51 5.56 6.77 0.78
N MET A 52 6.40 6.02 1.47
CA MET A 52 7.11 4.87 0.93
C MET A 52 6.15 3.76 0.49
N ILE A 53 5.12 3.49 1.29
CA ILE A 53 4.08 2.50 0.96
C ILE A 53 3.25 2.97 -0.24
N HIS A 54 2.87 4.26 -0.29
CA HIS A 54 2.17 4.82 -1.45
C HIS A 54 3.00 4.75 -2.74
N GLN A 55 4.29 5.07 -2.67
CA GLN A 55 5.20 4.98 -3.82
C GLN A 55 5.30 3.55 -4.31
N ARG A 56 5.58 2.58 -3.42
CA ARG A 56 5.71 1.18 -3.81
C ARG A 56 4.41 0.59 -4.37
N MET A 57 3.25 1.02 -3.88
CA MET A 57 1.96 0.66 -4.46
C MET A 57 1.82 1.19 -5.90
N MET A 58 2.17 2.46 -6.12
CA MET A 58 2.12 3.07 -7.44
C MET A 58 3.12 2.41 -8.39
N ASP A 59 4.35 2.16 -7.93
CA ASP A 59 5.38 1.52 -8.73
C ASP A 59 4.97 0.10 -9.11
N ASN A 60 4.47 -0.72 -8.17
CA ASN A 60 3.99 -2.07 -8.45
C ASN A 60 2.77 -2.08 -9.38
N ALA A 61 1.82 -1.17 -9.19
CA ALA A 61 0.65 -1.07 -10.06
C ALA A 61 1.06 -0.67 -11.48
N LEU A 62 1.91 0.35 -11.62
CA LEU A 62 2.37 0.87 -12.90
C LEU A 62 3.34 -0.10 -13.62
N LEU A 63 4.13 -0.89 -12.89
CA LEU A 63 4.96 -1.94 -13.47
C LEU A 63 4.12 -2.97 -14.25
N GLY A 64 2.91 -3.26 -13.77
CA GLY A 64 1.95 -4.13 -14.46
C GLY A 64 1.27 -3.49 -15.68
N PHE A 65 1.24 -2.16 -15.77
CA PHE A 65 0.61 -1.40 -16.86
C PHE A 65 1.58 -0.94 -17.96
N VAL A 66 2.85 -0.68 -17.62
CA VAL A 66 3.91 -0.25 -18.57
C VAL A 66 4.54 -1.47 -19.23
N GLN A 67 3.73 -2.29 -19.90
CA GLN A 67 4.27 -3.15 -20.97
C GLN A 67 4.33 -2.30 -22.24
N PRO A 68 5.52 -1.99 -22.80
CA PRO A 68 5.58 -1.59 -24.19
C PRO A 68 5.10 -2.77 -25.04
N LYS A 69 4.02 -2.57 -25.80
CA LYS A 69 3.70 -3.47 -26.91
C LYS A 69 4.81 -3.30 -27.97
N GLY A 70 5.77 -4.22 -27.97
CA GLY A 70 6.77 -4.37 -29.03
C GLY A 70 7.97 -3.46 -28.90
#